data_AF-A0A5M8ICQ7-F1
#
_entry.id   AF-A0A5M8ICQ7-F1
#
_cell.length_a   1.000
_cell.length_b   1.000
_cell.length_c   1.000
_cell.angle_alpha   90.00
_cell.angle_beta   90.00
_cell.angle_gamma   90.00
#
_symmetry.space_group_name_H-M   'P 1'
#
loop_
_entity.id
_entity.type
_entity.pdbx_description
1 polymer ?
#
loop_
_entity_poly.entity_id
_entity_poly.type
_entity_poly.pdbx_seq_one_letter_code
_entity_poly.pdbx_strand_id
1 'polypeptide(L)'
;MKNINSRQLARTWPYTRYKSFEASLRKAAEQWFSERGCETHHRMGYCLARHDLWPMNLICEDVADYIRQEQERHLGEDSFPLHKYLHHGLSSQAMAFNLIGPLIVRNDLGPLKIAIERLVIDWPGGDVAAVFEHDDRSVFNEDNGQPTSIDIILSGTCNSLFIEAKLVEREFGGCSVFAGGDCEGRNPYPDLLGECYLHHIGRKYWQRLDGLGFSEATLVNGAICPFANYYQFFREAMFAFAKQGTFLLLHDARNPAFLRSTDDGLAHGGLWPFLYEAIPQNLRHRVGRLTIQMVVEAIQESGGHEDWIEDFKKKYGLQ
;
A
#
# COMPACT_ATOMS: atom_id res chain seq x y z
N MET A 1 -37.50 29.37 1.96
CA MET A 1 -36.62 28.33 1.40
C MET A 1 -37.09 26.97 1.91
N LYS A 2 -37.30 25.97 1.05
CA LYS A 2 -37.61 24.60 1.51
C LYS A 2 -36.43 24.10 2.33
N ASN A 3 -36.68 23.69 3.56
CA ASN A 3 -35.64 23.18 4.46
C ASN A 3 -35.21 21.79 3.95
N ILE A 4 -34.08 21.72 3.25
CA ILE A 4 -33.53 20.47 2.73
C ILE A 4 -32.89 19.73 3.91
N ASN A 5 -33.32 18.50 4.19
CA ASN A 5 -32.76 17.75 5.31
C ASN A 5 -31.41 17.10 4.93
N SER A 6 -30.66 16.66 5.95
CA SER A 6 -29.33 16.04 5.77
C SER A 6 -29.34 14.82 4.84
N ARG A 7 -30.42 14.03 4.79
CA ARG A 7 -30.53 12.88 3.88
C ARG A 7 -30.65 13.30 2.42
N GLN A 8 -31.32 14.42 2.15
CA GLN A 8 -31.43 14.98 0.81
C GLN A 8 -30.10 15.62 0.37
N LEU A 9 -29.41 16.35 1.27
CA LEU A 9 -28.07 16.89 1.00
C LEU A 9 -27.03 15.79 0.75
N ALA A 10 -27.12 14.66 1.45
CA ALA A 10 -26.20 13.54 1.22
C ALA A 10 -26.30 12.97 -0.21
N ARG A 11 -27.43 13.14 -0.91
CA ARG A 11 -27.62 12.70 -2.31
C ARG A 11 -26.99 13.66 -3.31
N THR A 12 -26.68 14.89 -2.92
CA THR A 12 -25.98 15.86 -3.75
C THR A 12 -24.47 15.89 -3.47
N TRP A 13 -23.96 14.90 -2.71
CA TRP A 13 -22.54 14.80 -2.41
C TRP A 13 -21.78 14.39 -3.68
N PRO A 14 -20.84 15.21 -4.18
CA PRO A 14 -20.27 15.04 -5.53
C PRO A 14 -19.09 14.07 -5.59
N TYR A 15 -18.69 13.49 -4.45
CA TYR A 15 -17.55 12.57 -4.38
C TYR A 15 -18.02 11.13 -4.22
N THR A 16 -17.33 10.22 -4.89
CA THR A 16 -17.55 8.78 -4.74
C THR A 16 -17.48 8.38 -3.27
N ARG A 17 -18.52 7.69 -2.80
CA ARG A 17 -18.57 7.15 -1.44
C ARG A 17 -17.72 5.88 -1.40
N TYR A 18 -16.82 5.78 -0.42
CA TYR A 18 -15.95 4.62 -0.24
C TYR A 18 -16.72 3.28 -0.27
N LYS A 19 -17.90 3.19 0.36
CA LYS A 19 -18.73 1.97 0.34
C LYS A 19 -19.16 1.55 -1.07
N SER A 20 -19.40 2.50 -1.97
CA SER A 20 -19.78 2.21 -3.37
C SER A 20 -18.58 1.66 -4.15
N PHE A 21 -17.41 2.27 -3.97
CA PHE A 21 -16.14 1.78 -4.53
C PHE A 21 -15.80 0.36 -4.04
N GLU A 22 -15.90 0.12 -2.72
CA GLU A 22 -15.65 -1.21 -2.16
C GLU A 22 -16.65 -2.24 -2.70
N ALA A 23 -17.92 -1.87 -2.85
CA ALA A 23 -18.95 -2.76 -3.38
C ALA A 23 -18.71 -3.14 -4.85
N SER A 24 -18.20 -2.24 -5.69
CA SER A 24 -17.88 -2.57 -7.09
C SER A 24 -16.71 -3.55 -7.18
N LEU A 25 -15.68 -3.37 -6.36
CA LEU A 25 -14.56 -4.32 -6.28
C LEU A 25 -15.01 -5.70 -5.79
N ARG A 26 -15.85 -5.76 -4.76
CA ARG A 26 -16.41 -7.03 -4.26
C ARG A 26 -17.17 -7.76 -5.36
N LYS A 27 -18.01 -7.06 -6.12
CA LYS A 27 -18.77 -7.64 -7.23
C LYS A 27 -17.84 -8.20 -8.31
N ALA A 28 -16.80 -7.47 -8.69
CA ALA A 28 -15.84 -7.91 -9.70
C ALA A 28 -15.07 -9.16 -9.24
N ALA A 29 -14.56 -9.16 -8.02
CA ALA A 29 -13.84 -10.30 -7.46
C ALA A 29 -14.74 -11.55 -7.30
N GLU A 30 -15.98 -11.37 -6.84
CA GLU A 30 -16.97 -12.45 -6.73
C GLU A 30 -17.31 -13.06 -8.09
N GLN A 31 -17.54 -12.22 -9.10
CA GLN A 31 -17.79 -12.68 -10.46
C GLN A 31 -16.58 -13.46 -11.01
N TRP A 32 -15.38 -12.94 -10.83
CA TRP A 32 -14.15 -13.59 -11.30
C TRP A 32 -13.92 -14.95 -10.64
N PHE A 33 -14.13 -15.06 -9.32
CA PHE A 33 -14.05 -16.35 -8.63
C PHE A 33 -15.13 -17.34 -9.10
N SER A 34 -16.35 -16.87 -9.33
CA SER A 34 -17.46 -17.68 -9.83
C SER A 34 -17.16 -18.24 -11.23
N GLU A 35 -16.68 -17.38 -12.14
CA GLU A 35 -16.33 -17.76 -13.52
C GLU A 35 -15.19 -18.81 -13.58
N ARG A 36 -14.28 -18.78 -12.61
CA ARG A 36 -13.21 -19.79 -12.46
C ARG A 36 -13.61 -21.02 -11.65
N GLY A 37 -14.86 -21.10 -11.19
CA GLY A 37 -15.35 -22.23 -10.39
C GLY A 37 -14.66 -22.36 -9.03
N CYS A 38 -14.16 -21.26 -8.47
CA CYS A 38 -13.48 -21.28 -7.18
C CYS A 38 -14.44 -21.59 -6.02
N GLU A 39 -13.95 -22.33 -5.02
CA GLU A 39 -14.67 -22.53 -3.76
C GLU A 39 -14.66 -21.23 -2.95
N THR A 40 -15.83 -20.59 -2.79
CA THR A 40 -15.95 -19.29 -2.12
C THR A 40 -16.78 -19.34 -0.84
N HIS A 41 -16.60 -18.34 0.01
CA HIS A 41 -17.35 -18.20 1.25
C HIS A 41 -18.83 -17.88 0.98
N HIS A 42 -19.75 -18.62 1.61
CA HIS A 42 -21.21 -18.57 1.34
C HIS A 42 -21.88 -17.19 1.48
N ARG A 43 -21.31 -16.29 2.28
CA ARG A 43 -21.81 -14.90 2.44
C ARG A 43 -20.94 -13.83 1.76
N MET A 44 -19.75 -14.20 1.34
CA MET A 44 -18.74 -13.27 0.85
C MET A 44 -18.11 -13.92 -0.37
N GLY A 45 -18.83 -13.94 -1.50
CA GLY A 45 -18.38 -14.62 -2.72
C GLY A 45 -17.06 -14.06 -3.29
N TYR A 46 -16.64 -12.88 -2.82
CA TYR A 46 -15.33 -12.27 -3.09
C TYR A 46 -14.20 -12.78 -2.16
N CYS A 47 -14.46 -13.77 -1.32
CA CYS A 47 -13.47 -14.46 -0.49
C CYS A 47 -13.49 -15.95 -0.84
N LEU A 48 -12.32 -16.57 -0.98
CA LEU A 48 -12.24 -18.03 -1.04
C LEU A 48 -12.70 -18.63 0.29
N ALA A 49 -13.19 -19.87 0.25
CA ALA A 49 -13.78 -20.52 1.42
C ALA A 49 -12.78 -20.76 2.55
N ARG A 50 -11.50 -20.92 2.22
CA ARG A 50 -10.41 -21.24 3.15
C ARG A 50 -9.15 -20.46 2.79
N HIS A 51 -8.31 -20.20 3.79
CA HIS A 51 -7.08 -19.43 3.61
C HIS A 51 -6.05 -20.15 2.73
N ASP A 52 -5.93 -21.47 2.86
CA ASP A 52 -5.01 -22.31 2.08
C ASP A 52 -5.33 -22.36 0.58
N LEU A 53 -6.52 -21.91 0.18
CA LEU A 53 -6.90 -21.75 -1.23
C LEU A 53 -6.34 -20.47 -1.86
N TRP A 54 -5.57 -19.64 -1.14
CA TRP A 54 -5.02 -18.39 -1.65
C TRP A 54 -4.34 -18.47 -3.03
N PRO A 55 -3.71 -19.58 -3.48
CA PRO A 55 -3.17 -19.65 -4.85
C PRO A 55 -4.24 -19.46 -5.93
N MET A 56 -5.50 -19.85 -5.66
CA MET A 56 -6.63 -19.61 -6.55
C MET A 56 -7.02 -18.13 -6.64
N ASN A 57 -6.52 -17.30 -5.70
CA ASN A 57 -6.59 -15.85 -5.78
C ASN A 57 -5.43 -15.24 -6.58
N LEU A 58 -4.59 -16.04 -7.23
CA LEU A 58 -3.62 -15.55 -8.20
C LEU A 58 -4.09 -15.82 -9.63
N ILE A 59 -3.75 -14.90 -10.53
CA ILE A 59 -4.11 -14.99 -11.96
C ILE A 59 -3.18 -16.00 -12.64
N CYS A 60 -1.87 -15.81 -12.47
CA CYS A 60 -0.85 -16.66 -13.07
C CYS A 60 -0.33 -17.70 -12.07
N GLU A 61 -0.22 -18.96 -12.50
CA GLU A 61 0.25 -20.07 -11.67
C GLU A 61 1.74 -19.95 -11.32
N ASP A 62 2.55 -19.44 -12.24
CA ASP A 62 3.98 -19.20 -12.07
C ASP A 62 4.28 -18.19 -10.93
N VAL A 63 3.40 -17.21 -10.72
CA VAL A 63 3.45 -16.31 -9.56
C VAL A 63 3.12 -17.05 -8.28
N ALA A 64 2.14 -17.95 -8.26
CA ALA A 64 1.85 -18.76 -7.08
C ALA A 64 3.01 -19.68 -6.71
N ASP A 65 3.68 -20.26 -7.72
CA ASP A 65 4.87 -21.07 -7.55
C ASP A 65 6.04 -20.25 -7.00
N TYR A 66 6.26 -19.05 -7.56
CA TYR A 66 7.26 -18.11 -7.07
C TYR A 66 7.04 -17.78 -5.57
N ILE A 67 5.82 -17.41 -5.18
CA ILE A 67 5.51 -17.09 -3.78
C ILE A 67 5.73 -18.30 -2.86
N ARG A 68 5.36 -19.52 -3.28
CA ARG A 68 5.63 -20.73 -2.50
C ARG A 68 7.13 -20.97 -2.33
N GLN A 69 7.92 -20.80 -3.39
CA GLN A 69 9.38 -20.91 -3.33
C GLN A 69 9.99 -19.86 -2.39
N GLU A 70 9.49 -18.62 -2.40
CA GLU A 70 9.93 -17.59 -1.46
C GLU A 70 9.60 -17.96 -0.01
N GLN A 71 8.42 -18.51 0.27
CA GLN A 71 8.10 -19.03 1.60
C GLN A 71 9.06 -20.15 2.02
N GLU A 72 9.40 -21.06 1.10
CA GLU A 72 10.32 -22.16 1.37
C GLU A 72 11.76 -21.69 1.61
N ARG A 73 12.24 -20.69 0.84
CA ARG A 73 13.59 -20.12 1.00
C ARG A 73 13.78 -19.45 2.35
N HIS A 74 12.73 -18.84 2.89
CA HIS A 74 12.74 -18.15 4.18
C HIS A 74 12.25 -19.05 5.35
N LEU A 75 12.13 -20.37 5.14
CA LEU A 75 11.80 -21.31 6.22
C LEU A 75 12.88 -21.29 7.31
N GLY A 76 12.52 -20.82 8.50
CA GLY A 76 13.41 -20.77 9.67
C GLY A 76 14.16 -19.45 9.85
N GLU A 77 14.02 -18.52 8.91
CA GLU A 77 14.42 -17.11 9.05
C GLU A 77 13.19 -16.22 9.31
N ASP A 78 13.34 -14.90 9.27
CA ASP A 78 12.21 -13.96 9.23
C ASP A 78 11.35 -14.33 8.00
N SER A 79 10.21 -14.98 8.25
CA SER A 79 9.40 -15.65 7.22
C SER A 79 8.81 -14.66 6.21
N PHE A 80 8.82 -14.98 4.91
CA PHE A 80 8.03 -14.30 3.87
C PHE A 80 6.52 -14.31 4.26
N PRO A 81 5.98 -13.22 4.83
CA PRO A 81 4.74 -13.27 5.58
C PRO A 81 3.54 -13.12 4.64
N LEU A 82 2.74 -14.19 4.52
CA LEU A 82 1.47 -14.10 3.82
C LEU A 82 0.39 -13.52 4.73
N HIS A 83 -0.27 -12.47 4.26
CA HIS A 83 -1.32 -11.81 5.01
C HIS A 83 -2.51 -12.77 5.25
N LYS A 84 -3.15 -12.66 6.43
CA LYS A 84 -4.34 -13.46 6.78
C LYS A 84 -5.53 -13.29 5.83
N TYR A 85 -5.52 -12.24 5.02
CA TYR A 85 -6.55 -11.96 4.01
C TYR A 85 -6.09 -12.26 2.58
N LEU A 86 -4.95 -12.91 2.35
CA LEU A 86 -4.44 -13.18 0.99
C LEU A 86 -5.45 -13.95 0.11
N HIS A 87 -6.31 -14.77 0.72
CA HIS A 87 -7.40 -15.49 0.05
C HIS A 87 -8.65 -14.63 -0.26
N HIS A 88 -8.65 -13.34 0.09
CA HIS A 88 -9.69 -12.39 -0.25
C HIS A 88 -9.38 -11.72 -1.60
N GLY A 89 -10.35 -11.63 -2.50
CA GLY A 89 -10.19 -10.95 -3.79
C GLY A 89 -9.90 -9.44 -3.68
N LEU A 90 -10.07 -8.88 -2.48
CA LEU A 90 -9.76 -7.48 -2.14
C LEU A 90 -8.42 -7.31 -1.41
N SER A 91 -7.60 -8.36 -1.31
CA SER A 91 -6.28 -8.28 -0.68
C SER A 91 -5.32 -7.41 -1.48
N SER A 92 -4.68 -6.43 -0.84
CA SER A 92 -3.64 -5.60 -1.43
C SER A 92 -2.39 -6.40 -1.77
N GLN A 93 -1.98 -7.34 -0.90
CA GLN A 93 -0.89 -8.27 -1.17
C GLN A 93 -1.20 -9.15 -2.41
N ALA A 94 -2.40 -9.73 -2.49
CA ALA A 94 -2.79 -10.49 -3.69
C ALA A 94 -2.85 -9.60 -4.94
N MET A 95 -3.26 -8.34 -4.81
CA MET A 95 -3.27 -7.37 -5.91
C MET A 95 -1.85 -7.05 -6.38
N ALA A 96 -0.92 -6.79 -5.46
CA ALA A 96 0.49 -6.57 -5.78
C ALA A 96 1.09 -7.80 -6.48
N PHE A 97 0.84 -9.01 -5.98
CA PHE A 97 1.27 -10.26 -6.63
C PHE A 97 0.67 -10.40 -8.03
N ASN A 98 -0.62 -10.11 -8.21
CA ASN A 98 -1.27 -10.22 -9.51
C ASN A 98 -0.85 -9.14 -10.52
N LEU A 99 -0.44 -7.96 -10.05
CA LEU A 99 -0.05 -6.85 -10.92
C LEU A 99 1.43 -6.87 -11.30
N ILE A 100 2.30 -7.13 -10.32
CA ILE A 100 3.75 -7.01 -10.47
C ILE A 100 4.42 -8.39 -10.51
N GLY A 101 3.82 -9.42 -9.92
CA GLY A 101 4.38 -10.77 -9.89
C GLY A 101 4.70 -11.33 -11.28
N PRO A 102 3.82 -11.22 -12.29
CA PRO A 102 4.15 -11.69 -13.64
C PRO A 102 5.36 -10.96 -14.24
N LEU A 103 5.53 -9.67 -13.95
CA LEU A 103 6.68 -8.88 -14.41
C LEU A 103 7.99 -9.37 -13.78
N ILE A 104 7.96 -9.73 -12.48
CA ILE A 104 9.11 -10.28 -11.75
C ILE A 104 9.46 -11.65 -12.30
N VAL A 105 8.50 -12.58 -12.35
CA VAL A 105 8.74 -13.99 -12.73
C VAL A 105 9.21 -14.11 -14.19
N ARG A 106 8.77 -13.19 -15.05
CA ARG A 106 9.17 -13.15 -16.47
C ARG A 106 10.39 -12.28 -16.74
N ASN A 107 10.96 -11.66 -15.70
CA ASN A 107 12.10 -10.73 -15.81
C ASN A 107 11.84 -9.59 -16.81
N ASP A 108 10.62 -9.05 -16.81
CA ASP A 108 10.21 -7.92 -17.64
C ASP A 108 9.62 -6.80 -16.79
N LEU A 109 10.49 -6.02 -16.15
CA LEU A 109 10.11 -4.84 -15.38
C LEU A 109 9.90 -3.60 -16.26
N GLY A 110 9.99 -3.72 -17.60
CA GLY A 110 9.88 -2.62 -18.55
C GLY A 110 8.59 -1.80 -18.39
N PRO A 111 7.40 -2.43 -18.30
CA PRO A 111 6.16 -1.70 -18.07
C PRO A 111 6.14 -0.90 -16.77
N LEU A 112 6.66 -1.49 -15.68
CA LEU A 112 6.72 -0.81 -14.37
C LEU A 112 7.66 0.39 -14.41
N LYS A 113 8.78 0.27 -15.12
CA LYS A 113 9.70 1.39 -15.39
C LYS A 113 9.01 2.54 -16.08
N ILE A 114 8.30 2.27 -17.18
CA ILE A 114 7.56 3.29 -17.93
C ILE A 114 6.54 4.01 -17.02
N ALA A 115 5.78 3.26 -16.24
CA ALA A 115 4.77 3.83 -15.34
C ALA A 115 5.38 4.74 -14.26
N ILE A 116 6.55 4.40 -13.74
CA ILE A 116 7.25 5.18 -12.71
C ILE A 116 7.93 6.42 -13.30
N GLU A 117 8.61 6.30 -14.44
CA GLU A 117 9.30 7.44 -15.08
C GLU A 117 8.31 8.53 -15.53
N ARG A 118 7.06 8.16 -15.89
CA ARG A 118 5.96 9.11 -16.14
C ARG A 118 5.63 10.02 -14.95
N LEU A 119 5.99 9.61 -13.73
CA LEU A 119 5.82 10.40 -12.50
C LEU A 119 7.00 11.33 -12.22
N VAL A 120 8.00 11.38 -13.10
CA VAL A 120 9.27 12.11 -12.89
C VAL A 120 10.00 11.57 -11.65
N ILE A 121 9.95 10.25 -11.46
CA ILE A 121 10.65 9.54 -10.40
C ILE A 121 11.74 8.69 -11.06
N ASP A 122 12.96 8.83 -10.56
CA ASP A 122 14.12 8.14 -11.13
C ASP A 122 13.99 6.62 -10.93
N TRP A 123 14.04 5.88 -12.04
CA TRP A 123 14.15 4.43 -12.02
C TRP A 123 15.50 4.00 -11.40
N PRO A 124 15.58 2.88 -10.67
CA PRO A 124 16.85 2.37 -10.18
C PRO A 124 17.86 2.11 -11.31
N GLY A 125 19.09 2.60 -11.17
CA GLY A 125 20.12 2.40 -12.19
C GLY A 125 20.67 0.97 -12.22
N GLY A 126 21.22 0.58 -13.37
CA GLY A 126 21.80 -0.75 -13.58
C GLY A 126 20.75 -1.86 -13.74
N ASP A 127 21.17 -3.09 -13.44
CA ASP A 127 20.26 -4.24 -13.39
C ASP A 127 19.39 -4.13 -12.13
N VAL A 128 18.07 -4.08 -12.33
CA VAL A 128 17.12 -3.86 -11.24
C VAL A 128 16.54 -5.19 -10.78
N ALA A 129 16.74 -5.50 -9.49
CA ALA A 129 16.09 -6.61 -8.83
C ALA A 129 14.76 -6.15 -8.20
N ALA A 130 13.71 -6.94 -8.37
CA ALA A 130 12.42 -6.72 -7.75
C ALA A 130 12.10 -7.85 -6.77
N VAL A 131 11.74 -7.51 -5.54
CA VAL A 131 11.48 -8.47 -4.46
C VAL A 131 10.21 -8.06 -3.71
N PHE A 132 9.38 -9.03 -3.35
CA PHE A 132 8.23 -8.83 -2.47
C PHE A 132 8.62 -8.99 -1.01
N GLU A 133 7.86 -8.35 -0.12
CA GLU A 133 7.93 -8.53 1.34
C GLU A 133 9.35 -8.39 1.90
N HIS A 134 9.85 -7.17 1.92
CA HIS A 134 11.16 -6.88 2.50
C HIS A 134 11.05 -6.13 3.81
N ASP A 135 11.77 -6.60 4.82
CA ASP A 135 11.98 -5.88 6.06
C ASP A 135 13.47 -5.73 6.41
N ASP A 136 13.77 -4.71 7.22
CA ASP A 136 15.06 -4.56 7.89
C ASP A 136 14.85 -3.99 9.30
N ARG A 137 14.88 -4.89 10.28
CA ARG A 137 14.72 -4.59 11.70
C ARG A 137 15.73 -3.57 12.23
N SER A 138 16.90 -3.44 11.63
CA SER A 138 17.98 -2.58 12.14
C SER A 138 17.67 -1.08 12.00
N VAL A 139 16.83 -0.71 11.03
CA VAL A 139 16.51 0.70 10.73
C VAL A 139 15.87 1.39 11.94
N PHE A 140 14.92 0.70 12.57
CA PHE A 140 14.12 1.21 13.68
C PHE A 140 14.35 0.53 15.03
N ASN A 141 15.29 -0.42 15.09
CA ASN A 141 15.51 -1.27 16.26
C ASN A 141 14.28 -2.14 16.57
N GLU A 142 13.84 -2.93 15.58
CA GLU A 142 12.64 -3.79 15.61
C GLU A 142 12.96 -5.27 15.89
N ASP A 143 13.65 -5.51 17.00
CA ASP A 143 14.12 -6.83 17.46
C ASP A 143 13.01 -7.81 17.90
N ASN A 144 11.77 -7.34 18.03
CA ASN A 144 10.61 -8.16 18.38
C ASN A 144 9.32 -7.63 17.72
N GLY A 145 8.29 -8.46 17.66
CA GLY A 145 7.03 -8.11 16.99
C GLY A 145 7.16 -7.99 15.47
N GLN A 146 6.13 -7.44 14.83
CA GLN A 146 6.08 -7.27 13.37
C GLN A 146 6.97 -6.08 12.95
N PRO A 147 8.00 -6.31 12.12
CA PRO A 147 8.89 -5.25 11.67
C PRO A 147 8.19 -4.33 10.67
N THR A 148 8.88 -3.28 10.26
CA THR A 148 8.48 -2.48 9.10
C THR A 148 8.74 -3.33 7.87
N SER A 149 7.67 -3.81 7.25
CA SER A 149 7.73 -4.51 5.96
C SER A 149 7.36 -3.55 4.84
N ILE A 150 7.99 -3.71 3.69
CA ILE A 150 7.68 -3.01 2.45
C ILE A 150 7.19 -4.06 1.45
N ASP A 151 6.01 -3.84 0.88
CA ASP A 151 5.38 -4.81 -0.01
C ASP A 151 6.26 -5.16 -1.22
N ILE A 152 6.87 -4.15 -1.87
CA ILE A 152 7.78 -4.36 -3.03
C ILE A 152 9.00 -3.44 -2.93
N ILE A 153 10.17 -3.99 -3.21
CA ILE A 153 11.38 -3.19 -3.44
C ILE A 153 11.91 -3.41 -4.85
N LEU A 154 12.25 -2.30 -5.50
CA LEU A 154 13.05 -2.28 -6.72
C LEU A 154 14.45 -1.77 -6.36
N SER A 155 15.45 -2.65 -6.43
CA SER A 155 16.84 -2.34 -6.06
C SER A 155 17.72 -2.29 -7.30
N GLY A 156 18.35 -1.15 -7.53
CA GLY A 156 19.40 -0.97 -8.52
C GLY A 156 20.75 -0.67 -7.88
N THR A 157 21.74 -0.31 -8.69
CA THR A 157 23.11 -0.04 -8.24
C THR A 157 23.26 1.31 -7.54
N CYS A 158 22.39 2.28 -7.80
CA CYS A 158 22.53 3.66 -7.29
C CYS A 158 21.38 4.12 -6.38
N ASN A 159 20.20 3.53 -6.48
CA ASN A 159 19.02 3.87 -5.69
C ASN A 159 18.05 2.69 -5.63
N SER A 160 17.05 2.81 -4.75
CA SER A 160 15.98 1.83 -4.61
C SER A 160 14.62 2.53 -4.50
N LEU A 161 13.59 1.86 -4.98
CA LEU A 161 12.20 2.26 -4.79
C LEU A 161 11.53 1.31 -3.80
N PHE A 162 10.84 1.87 -2.81
CA PHE A 162 10.12 1.15 -1.76
C PHE A 162 8.63 1.41 -1.97
N ILE A 163 7.88 0.39 -2.38
CA ILE A 163 6.49 0.53 -2.80
C ILE A 163 5.59 -0.15 -1.78
N GLU A 164 4.62 0.60 -1.26
CA GLU A 164 3.52 0.10 -0.43
C GLU A 164 2.25 0.01 -1.27
N ALA A 165 1.56 -1.13 -1.25
CA ALA A 165 0.37 -1.39 -2.04
C ALA A 165 -0.92 -1.27 -1.21
N LYS A 166 -1.86 -0.42 -1.66
CA LYS A 166 -3.17 -0.23 -1.04
C LYS A 166 -4.30 -0.38 -2.06
N LEU A 167 -5.13 -1.40 -1.94
CA LEU A 167 -6.31 -1.61 -2.78
C LEU A 167 -7.57 -0.98 -2.16
N VAL A 168 -8.02 -1.56 -1.04
CA VAL A 168 -9.28 -1.18 -0.36
C VAL A 168 -9.05 -0.56 1.02
N GLU A 169 -7.82 -0.28 1.40
CA GLU A 169 -7.58 0.35 2.68
C GLU A 169 -8.15 1.77 2.69
N ARG A 170 -8.64 2.18 3.86
CA ARG A 170 -9.19 3.53 4.09
C ARG A 170 -8.16 4.47 4.72
N GLU A 171 -7.04 3.90 5.17
CA GLU A 171 -6.03 4.56 5.97
C GLU A 171 -4.70 3.83 5.84
N PHE A 172 -3.64 4.49 6.31
CA PHE A 172 -2.42 3.82 6.70
C PHE A 172 -2.60 3.24 8.11
N GLY A 173 -1.99 2.09 8.39
CA GLY A 173 -2.10 1.48 9.72
C GLY A 173 -1.66 2.43 10.85
N GLY A 174 -2.41 2.43 11.95
CA GLY A 174 -2.12 3.20 13.16
C GLY A 174 -1.21 2.46 14.15
N CYS A 175 -0.81 3.14 15.22
CA CYS A 175 0.00 2.57 16.29
C CYS A 175 -0.80 1.54 17.09
N SER A 176 -0.28 0.30 17.18
CA SER A 176 -0.94 -0.79 17.90
C SER A 176 -1.08 -0.55 19.40
N VAL A 177 -0.14 0.17 20.02
CA VAL A 177 -0.21 0.54 21.45
C VAL A 177 -1.40 1.45 21.72
N PHE A 178 -1.64 2.42 20.83
CA PHE A 178 -2.81 3.30 20.92
C PHE A 178 -4.10 2.52 20.64
N ALA A 179 -4.13 1.70 19.58
CA ALA A 179 -5.30 0.89 19.25
C ALA A 179 -5.67 -0.13 20.36
N GLY A 180 -4.67 -0.59 21.12
CA GLY A 180 -4.85 -1.48 22.27
C GLY A 180 -5.37 -0.78 23.53
N GLY A 181 -5.33 0.56 23.59
CA GLY A 181 -5.73 1.35 24.75
C GLY A 181 -4.62 1.62 25.78
N ASP A 182 -3.38 1.21 25.48
CA ASP A 182 -2.22 1.37 26.36
C ASP A 182 -1.47 2.71 26.15
N CYS A 183 -2.04 3.60 25.33
CA CYS A 183 -1.53 4.94 25.05
C CYS A 183 -2.71 5.91 24.91
N GLU A 184 -2.58 7.13 25.43
CA GLU A 184 -3.64 8.15 25.37
C GLU A 184 -3.72 8.88 24.01
N GLY A 185 -2.80 8.61 23.09
CA GLY A 185 -2.79 9.20 21.74
C GLY A 185 -2.36 10.66 21.67
N ARG A 186 -2.05 11.28 22.81
CA ARG A 186 -1.44 12.61 22.89
C ARG A 186 -0.05 12.58 22.24
N ASN A 187 0.29 13.66 21.54
CA ASN A 187 1.60 13.77 20.92
C ASN A 187 2.71 13.89 21.99
N PRO A 188 3.67 12.93 22.04
CA PRO A 188 4.75 12.98 23.01
C PRO A 188 5.90 13.89 22.58
N TYR A 189 5.94 14.36 21.34
CA TYR A 189 7.05 15.16 20.83
C TYR A 189 6.93 16.65 21.19
N PRO A 190 8.03 17.37 21.52
CA PRO A 190 9.39 16.84 21.77
C PRO A 190 9.63 16.44 23.25
N ASP A 191 8.84 16.98 24.18
CA ASP A 191 9.21 17.00 25.60
C ASP A 191 8.76 15.78 26.41
N LEU A 192 7.83 14.99 25.86
CA LEU A 192 7.18 13.86 26.55
C LEU A 192 7.52 12.52 25.88
N LEU A 193 8.63 12.42 25.13
CA LEU A 193 9.03 11.19 24.43
C LEU A 193 9.15 9.99 25.38
N GLY A 194 9.51 10.21 26.65
CA GLY A 194 9.56 9.18 27.68
C GLY A 194 8.20 8.55 28.03
N GLU A 195 7.09 9.21 27.70
CA GLU A 195 5.72 8.69 27.89
C GLU A 195 5.27 7.80 26.72
N CYS A 196 6.00 7.77 25.61
CA CYS A 196 5.73 6.88 24.50
C CYS A 196 6.35 5.50 24.74
N TYR A 197 5.52 4.47 24.97
CA TYR A 197 6.00 3.10 25.18
C TYR A 197 6.97 2.61 24.08
N LEU A 198 6.67 2.90 22.81
CA LEU A 198 7.55 2.50 21.70
C LEU A 198 8.93 3.15 21.80
N HIS A 199 9.00 4.42 22.22
CA HIS A 199 10.28 5.08 22.49
C HIS A 199 10.98 4.49 23.72
N HIS A 200 10.21 4.23 24.79
CA HIS A 200 10.70 3.64 26.03
C HIS A 200 11.41 2.30 25.81
N ILE A 201 10.86 1.41 24.96
CA ILE A 201 11.50 0.14 24.59
C ILE A 201 12.63 0.28 23.57
N GLY A 202 13.01 1.51 23.20
CA GLY A 202 14.14 1.79 22.33
C GLY A 202 13.84 1.77 20.83
N ARG A 203 12.57 1.84 20.39
CA ARG A 203 12.29 2.05 18.96
C ARG A 203 12.76 3.43 18.52
N LYS A 204 13.34 3.48 17.32
CA LYS A 204 13.98 4.71 16.79
C LYS A 204 13.05 5.61 15.97
N TYR A 205 11.74 5.39 15.96
CA TYR A 205 10.81 6.15 15.11
C TYR A 205 10.92 7.66 15.30
N TRP A 206 10.86 8.14 16.55
CA TRP A 206 10.97 9.57 16.86
C TRP A 206 12.36 10.14 16.55
N GLN A 207 13.42 9.40 16.87
CA GLN A 207 14.80 9.81 16.56
C GLN A 207 15.02 9.97 15.05
N ARG A 208 14.48 9.04 14.24
CA ARG A 208 14.55 9.09 12.78
C ARG A 208 13.73 10.26 12.23
N LEU A 209 12.52 10.44 12.76
CA LEU A 209 11.63 11.52 12.36
C LEU A 209 12.30 12.89 12.57
N ASP A 210 12.92 13.10 13.75
CA ASP A 210 13.66 14.33 14.05
C ASP A 210 14.88 14.50 13.13
N GLY A 211 15.71 13.46 12.98
CA GLY A 211 16.89 13.50 12.10
C GLY A 211 16.58 13.71 10.60
N LEU A 212 15.33 13.51 10.19
CA LEU A 212 14.83 13.76 8.83
C LEU A 212 14.21 15.15 8.66
N GLY A 213 14.18 15.98 9.70
CA GLY A 213 13.68 17.36 9.64
C GLY A 213 12.16 17.48 9.72
N PHE A 214 11.46 16.45 10.18
CA PHE A 214 10.01 16.52 10.39
C PHE A 214 9.60 17.38 11.59
N SER A 215 10.56 17.84 12.41
CA SER A 215 10.33 18.72 13.54
C SER A 215 9.70 20.07 13.16
N GLU A 216 9.76 20.47 11.89
CA GLU A 216 9.07 21.67 11.37
C GLU A 216 7.67 21.38 10.80
N ALA A 217 7.29 20.10 10.65
CA ALA A 217 6.00 19.73 10.05
C ALA A 217 4.84 19.98 11.02
N THR A 218 3.78 20.64 10.54
CA THR A 218 2.58 20.95 11.36
C THR A 218 1.95 19.69 11.97
N LEU A 219 1.90 18.59 11.21
CA LEU A 219 1.31 17.34 11.69
C LEU A 219 2.10 16.73 12.86
N VAL A 220 3.42 16.91 12.87
CA VAL A 220 4.31 16.40 13.93
C VAL A 220 4.27 17.28 15.18
N ASN A 221 3.91 18.55 15.06
CA ASN A 221 3.76 19.48 16.18
C ASN A 221 2.29 19.60 16.66
N GLY A 222 1.38 18.79 16.12
CA GLY A 222 -0.02 18.77 16.52
C GLY A 222 -0.25 18.20 17.93
N ALA A 223 -1.44 18.40 18.49
CA ALA A 223 -1.78 17.86 19.82
C ALA A 223 -1.93 16.32 19.83
N ILE A 224 -2.26 15.73 18.68
CA ILE A 224 -2.47 14.29 18.51
C ILE A 224 -1.20 13.69 17.93
N CYS A 225 -0.77 12.55 18.49
CA CYS A 225 0.38 11.81 18.00
C CYS A 225 0.19 11.42 16.52
N PRO A 226 1.09 11.81 15.59
CA PRO A 226 0.99 11.44 14.18
C PRO A 226 1.01 9.92 13.96
N PHE A 227 1.75 9.19 14.80
CA PHE A 227 1.78 7.74 14.80
C PHE A 227 0.48 7.09 15.29
N ALA A 228 -0.43 7.81 15.96
CA ALA A 228 -1.70 7.21 16.34
C ALA A 228 -2.50 6.74 15.12
N ASN A 229 -2.51 7.56 14.05
CA ASN A 229 -3.34 7.33 12.85
C ASN A 229 -2.52 7.03 11.58
N TYR A 230 -1.24 7.41 11.53
CA TYR A 230 -0.43 7.34 10.30
C TYR A 230 0.91 6.63 10.52
N TYR A 231 0.94 5.72 11.49
CA TYR A 231 2.14 4.97 11.89
C TYR A 231 2.84 4.30 10.71
N GLN A 232 2.07 3.59 9.89
CA GLN A 232 2.58 2.85 8.76
C GLN A 232 3.22 3.78 7.73
N PHE A 233 2.51 4.84 7.30
CA PHE A 233 3.02 5.81 6.33
C PHE A 233 4.39 6.37 6.74
N PHE A 234 4.48 6.87 7.98
CA PHE A 234 5.74 7.46 8.43
C PHE A 234 6.83 6.42 8.57
N ARG A 235 6.53 5.20 9.06
CA ARG A 235 7.53 4.13 9.14
C ARG A 235 8.10 3.77 7.77
N GLU A 236 7.25 3.58 6.78
CA GLU A 236 7.69 3.17 5.43
C GLU A 236 8.42 4.31 4.70
N ALA A 237 7.93 5.54 4.80
CA ALA A 237 8.62 6.70 4.25
C ALA A 237 9.99 6.91 4.91
N MET A 238 10.07 6.88 6.24
CA MET A 238 11.34 6.98 6.96
C MET A 238 12.27 5.81 6.66
N PHE A 239 11.74 4.60 6.43
CA PHE A 239 12.51 3.43 6.05
C PHE A 239 13.18 3.65 4.69
N ALA A 240 12.41 4.04 3.69
CA ALA A 240 12.92 4.39 2.36
C ALA A 240 13.99 5.49 2.45
N PHE A 241 13.75 6.50 3.29
CA PHE A 241 14.69 7.60 3.47
C PHE A 241 16.02 7.16 4.08
N ALA A 242 15.96 6.36 5.15
CA ALA A 242 17.12 5.79 5.82
C ALA A 242 17.95 4.88 4.90
N LYS A 243 17.30 4.27 3.90
CA LYS A 243 17.93 3.44 2.87
C LYS A 243 18.34 4.21 1.61
N GLN A 244 18.35 5.54 1.65
CA GLN A 244 18.69 6.39 0.50
C GLN A 244 17.82 6.17 -0.76
N GLY A 245 16.60 5.62 -0.61
CA GLY A 245 15.65 5.44 -1.72
C GLY A 245 14.42 6.34 -1.69
N THR A 246 13.44 5.98 -2.51
CA THR A 246 12.18 6.72 -2.71
C THR A 246 11.00 5.87 -2.25
N PHE A 247 10.08 6.46 -1.50
CA PHE A 247 8.83 5.81 -1.09
C PHE A 247 7.74 6.06 -2.13
N LEU A 248 7.04 5.00 -2.54
CA LEU A 248 5.92 5.06 -3.47
C LEU A 248 4.68 4.42 -2.85
N LEU A 249 3.57 5.15 -2.85
CA LEU A 249 2.26 4.54 -2.63
C LEU A 249 1.72 4.02 -3.97
N LEU A 250 1.57 2.71 -4.11
CA LEU A 250 0.80 2.08 -5.18
C LEU A 250 -0.65 1.90 -4.73
N HIS A 251 -1.61 2.55 -5.38
CA HIS A 251 -3.02 2.39 -4.98
C HIS A 251 -4.03 2.41 -6.14
N ASP A 252 -5.25 1.95 -5.89
CA ASP A 252 -6.33 2.13 -6.86
C ASP A 252 -6.73 3.61 -6.98
N ALA A 253 -6.62 4.18 -8.18
CA ALA A 253 -6.97 5.58 -8.43
C ALA A 253 -8.43 5.92 -8.08
N ARG A 254 -9.31 4.92 -8.04
CA ARG A 254 -10.73 5.06 -7.72
C ARG A 254 -10.99 5.01 -6.21
N ASN A 255 -10.00 4.70 -5.39
CA ASN A 255 -10.15 4.65 -3.94
C ASN A 255 -10.26 6.09 -3.37
N PRO A 256 -11.46 6.51 -2.90
CA PRO A 256 -11.69 7.90 -2.51
C PRO A 256 -11.05 8.27 -1.16
N ALA A 257 -10.46 7.31 -0.44
CA ALA A 257 -9.74 7.59 0.81
C ALA A 257 -8.41 8.29 0.53
N PHE A 258 -7.63 7.79 -0.43
CA PHE A 258 -6.31 8.34 -0.74
C PHE A 258 -6.40 9.57 -1.63
N LEU A 259 -7.30 9.56 -2.62
CA LEU A 259 -7.54 10.69 -3.49
C LEU A 259 -9.03 10.79 -3.80
N ARG A 260 -9.65 11.91 -3.43
CA ARG A 260 -11.06 12.16 -3.79
C ARG A 260 -11.12 12.70 -5.21
N SER A 261 -11.94 12.12 -6.05
CA SER A 261 -12.31 12.69 -7.34
C SER A 261 -13.79 13.07 -7.36
N THR A 262 -14.12 14.17 -8.02
CA THR A 262 -15.48 14.46 -8.48
C THR A 262 -15.82 13.62 -9.71
N ASP A 263 -17.10 13.56 -10.06
CA ASP A 263 -17.60 12.79 -11.22
C ASP A 263 -17.00 13.25 -12.57
N ASP A 264 -16.47 14.48 -12.63
CA ASP A 264 -15.73 15.04 -13.79
C ASP A 264 -14.22 14.70 -13.79
N GLY A 265 -13.75 13.91 -12.83
CA GLY A 265 -12.37 13.41 -12.75
C GLY A 265 -11.37 14.35 -12.07
N LEU A 266 -11.80 15.52 -11.57
CA LEU A 266 -10.90 16.44 -10.87
C LEU A 266 -10.58 15.93 -9.45
N ALA A 267 -9.29 15.80 -9.15
CA ALA A 267 -8.82 15.35 -7.84
C ALA A 267 -8.84 16.50 -6.81
N HIS A 268 -9.50 16.28 -5.67
CA HIS A 268 -9.69 17.27 -4.60
C HIS A 268 -9.37 16.70 -3.22
N GLY A 269 -8.07 16.71 -2.86
CA GLY A 269 -7.60 16.28 -1.55
C GLY A 269 -7.77 14.77 -1.32
N GLY A 270 -7.72 14.36 -0.07
CA GLY A 270 -7.67 12.95 0.34
C GLY A 270 -6.54 12.73 1.33
N LEU A 271 -6.36 11.48 1.77
CA LEU A 271 -5.32 11.14 2.72
C LEU A 271 -3.91 11.36 2.15
N TRP A 272 -3.72 11.10 0.85
CA TRP A 272 -2.40 11.26 0.23
C TRP A 272 -1.92 12.73 0.20
N PRO A 273 -2.67 13.71 -0.36
CA PRO A 273 -2.24 15.11 -0.31
C PRO A 273 -1.97 15.61 1.10
N PHE A 274 -2.80 15.22 2.07
CA PHE A 274 -2.62 15.58 3.48
C PHE A 274 -1.30 15.05 4.06
N LEU A 275 -0.98 13.78 3.83
CA LEU A 275 0.27 13.18 4.32
C LEU A 275 1.50 13.66 3.56
N TYR A 276 1.37 13.90 2.26
CA TYR A 276 2.45 14.46 1.44
C TYR A 276 2.86 15.87 1.91
N GLU A 277 1.90 16.71 2.31
CA GLU A 277 2.19 18.02 2.90
C GLU A 277 2.99 17.93 4.20
N ALA A 278 2.84 16.84 4.97
CA ALA A 278 3.59 16.59 6.19
C ALA A 278 5.05 16.14 5.95
N ILE A 279 5.43 15.79 4.72
CA ILE A 279 6.81 15.47 4.36
C ILE A 279 7.64 16.77 4.25
N PRO A 280 8.84 16.85 4.88
CA PRO A 280 9.77 17.97 4.74
C PRO A 280 10.06 18.31 3.29
N GLN A 281 10.12 19.59 2.95
CA GLN A 281 10.23 20.05 1.56
C GLN A 281 11.44 19.44 0.82
N ASN A 282 12.57 19.30 1.51
CA ASN A 282 13.78 18.68 0.97
C ASN A 282 13.67 17.17 0.72
N LEU A 283 12.67 16.48 1.28
CA LEU A 283 12.44 15.04 1.09
C LEU A 283 11.28 14.72 0.15
N ARG A 284 10.45 15.72 -0.23
CA ARG A 284 9.27 15.51 -1.09
C ARG A 284 9.58 14.88 -2.44
N HIS A 285 10.75 15.17 -3.02
CA HIS A 285 11.20 14.55 -4.28
C HIS A 285 11.46 13.03 -4.16
N ARG A 286 11.51 12.50 -2.93
CA ARG A 286 11.71 11.07 -2.62
C ARG A 286 10.41 10.39 -2.21
N VAL A 287 9.27 11.02 -2.49
CA VAL A 287 7.94 10.48 -2.21
C VAL A 287 7.07 10.61 -3.44
N GLY A 288 6.45 9.51 -3.85
CA GLY A 288 5.60 9.47 -5.03
C GLY A 288 4.36 8.63 -4.85
N ARG A 289 3.48 8.71 -5.84
CA ARG A 289 2.22 7.97 -5.88
C ARG A 289 2.04 7.37 -7.26
N LEU A 290 1.99 6.06 -7.30
CA LEU A 290 1.72 5.25 -8.47
C LEU A 290 0.28 4.71 -8.38
N THR A 291 -0.43 4.61 -9.48
CA THR A 291 -1.75 3.98 -9.47
C THR A 291 -1.73 2.64 -10.19
N ILE A 292 -2.63 1.75 -9.77
CA ILE A 292 -2.87 0.47 -10.46
C ILE A 292 -3.17 0.73 -11.93
N GLN A 293 -3.98 1.75 -12.23
CA GLN A 293 -4.37 2.12 -13.60
C GLN A 293 -3.17 2.54 -14.46
N MET A 294 -2.22 3.30 -13.90
CA MET A 294 -1.00 3.69 -14.63
C MET A 294 -0.13 2.48 -14.97
N VAL A 295 -0.01 1.52 -14.04
CA VAL A 295 0.75 0.29 -14.27
C VAL A 295 0.04 -0.58 -15.31
N VAL A 296 -1.28 -0.75 -15.20
CA VAL A 296 -2.08 -1.49 -16.18
C VAL A 296 -1.94 -0.89 -17.57
N GLU A 297 -2.05 0.44 -17.71
CA GLU A 297 -1.87 1.14 -18.98
C GLU A 297 -0.47 0.87 -19.58
N ALA A 298 0.59 1.00 -18.79
CA ALA A 298 1.95 0.73 -19.27
C ALA A 298 2.15 -0.75 -19.67
N ILE A 299 1.52 -1.69 -18.96
CA ILE A 299 1.55 -3.13 -19.31
C ILE A 299 0.82 -3.37 -20.63
N GLN A 300 -0.35 -2.77 -20.83
CA GLN A 300 -1.09 -2.89 -22.09
C GLN A 300 -0.32 -2.28 -23.26
N GLU A 301 0.28 -1.09 -23.09
CA GLU A 301 1.11 -0.44 -24.11
C GLU A 301 2.34 -1.27 -24.51
N SER A 302 2.89 -2.07 -23.60
CA SER A 302 4.04 -2.93 -23.90
C SER A 302 3.72 -4.07 -24.88
N GLY A 303 2.45 -4.50 -24.96
CA GLY A 303 2.01 -5.62 -25.81
C GLY A 303 2.52 -7.00 -25.39
N GLY A 304 3.34 -7.12 -24.34
CA GLY A 304 3.99 -8.39 -23.95
C GLY A 304 3.21 -9.27 -22.96
N HIS A 305 2.06 -8.80 -22.49
CA HIS A 305 1.36 -9.35 -21.31
C HIS A 305 -0.15 -9.53 -21.50
N GLU A 306 -0.60 -9.66 -22.76
CA GLU A 306 -2.00 -9.84 -23.13
C GLU A 306 -2.63 -11.11 -22.54
N ASP A 307 -1.80 -12.10 -22.19
CA ASP A 307 -2.23 -13.40 -21.65
C ASP A 307 -2.86 -13.31 -20.25
N TRP A 308 -2.56 -12.27 -19.47
CA TRP A 308 -3.07 -12.14 -18.10
C TRP A 308 -3.63 -10.75 -17.75
N ILE A 309 -3.23 -9.68 -18.44
CA ILE A 309 -3.61 -8.30 -18.06
C ILE A 309 -5.12 -8.05 -18.17
N GLU A 310 -5.79 -8.67 -19.13
CA GLU A 310 -7.26 -8.54 -19.25
C GLU A 310 -7.99 -9.27 -18.12
N ASP A 311 -7.44 -10.37 -17.62
CA ASP A 311 -7.98 -11.07 -16.45
C ASP A 311 -7.74 -10.28 -15.17
N PHE A 312 -6.61 -9.58 -15.06
CA PHE A 312 -6.37 -8.60 -13.98
C PHE A 312 -7.45 -7.52 -13.98
N LYS A 313 -7.73 -6.92 -15.15
CA LYS A 313 -8.76 -5.89 -15.28
C LYS A 313 -10.14 -6.41 -14.92
N LYS A 314 -10.53 -7.61 -15.36
CA LYS A 314 -11.81 -8.23 -14.97
C LYS A 314 -11.91 -8.40 -13.46
N LYS A 315 -10.90 -9.00 -12.84
CA LYS A 315 -10.88 -9.31 -11.42
C LYS A 315 -11.02 -8.08 -10.53
N TYR A 316 -10.30 -7.01 -10.87
CA TYR A 316 -10.31 -5.75 -10.12
C TYR A 316 -11.31 -4.72 -10.69
N GLY A 317 -12.18 -5.13 -11.61
CA GLY A 317 -13.26 -4.31 -12.17
C GLY A 317 -12.76 -3.04 -12.86
N LEU A 318 -11.63 -3.09 -13.57
CA LEU A 318 -10.98 -1.99 -14.30
C LEU A 318 -11.41 -1.91 -15.77
N GLN A 319 -12.57 -2.48 -16.10
CA GLN A 319 -13.17 -2.42 -17.44
C GLN A 319 -14.13 -1.25 -17.55
#